data_AF-A0A0D3HYT2-F1
#
_entry.id   AF-A0A0D3HYT2-F1
#
_cell.length_a   1.000
_cell.length_b   1.000
_cell.length_c   1.000
_cell.angle_alpha   90.00
_cell.angle_beta   90.00
_cell.angle_gamma   90.00
#
_symmetry.space_group_name_H-M   'P 1'
#
loop_
_entity.id
_entity.type
_entity.pdbx_description
1 polymer ?
#
loop_
_entity_poly.entity_id
_entity_poly.type
_entity_poly.pdbx_seq_one_letter_code
_entity_poly.pdbx_strand_id
1 'polypeptide(L)'
;MVALLLYVFGQRVRQPPTLNHCSRAGVFTNGARAARECLFPPPLWTYVSPSPQGMRLLVFCSPFLALMPGLVLLGRAFTSWHHRILVACIALACARSGFRLAATCGTTPHKESDYSGQPNAFQWFYLAVVCPCYITSLCPVASYSHPLSLCVALFAAIWFKVAVCMSLCLHRYAAHAAFQCEGATQLACGILGCLAFQGGPLWWAAKHRSHHKYWDVDSRDPHSPALIGDASAFTFFIAGDSDDACARMQAVDEDFVPAHADSRTMRWLDTFGGVLFPALEFLAAFQLGGDAALWVSFCSSALCQSGSLWFNVKNHPPHGAPECSATAQTPGILGVLAGRGRGSEAITVVCDAVTALIAPLAGEGTHDHHHKYPRLAVRPGADLCRYVVAAASAAGLIHKVHWLGRVDDSSKAN
;
A
#
# COMPACT_ATOMS: atom_id res chain seq x y z
N MET A 1 -4.51 -1.37 -23.44
CA MET A 1 -4.98 -0.33 -22.51
C MET A 1 -5.86 0.72 -23.20
N VAL A 2 -5.40 1.41 -24.25
CA VAL A 2 -6.19 2.42 -25.00
C VAL A 2 -7.48 1.86 -25.63
N ALA A 3 -7.45 0.64 -26.18
CA ALA A 3 -8.64 -0.04 -26.70
C ALA A 3 -9.70 -0.34 -25.62
N LEU A 4 -9.28 -0.55 -24.36
CA LEU A 4 -10.18 -0.78 -23.24
C LEU A 4 -10.83 0.54 -22.77
N LEU A 5 -10.08 1.65 -22.83
CA LEU A 5 -10.59 2.98 -22.51
C LEU A 5 -11.58 3.48 -23.57
N LEU A 6 -11.31 3.28 -24.88
CA LEU A 6 -12.22 3.69 -25.95
C LEU A 6 -13.55 2.89 -25.96
N TYR A 7 -13.53 1.64 -25.52
CA TYR A 7 -14.73 0.81 -25.38
C TYR A 7 -15.63 1.26 -24.21
N VAL A 8 -15.05 1.79 -23.13
CA VAL A 8 -15.77 2.24 -21.93
C VAL A 8 -16.48 3.59 -22.12
N PHE A 9 -15.90 4.52 -22.89
CA PHE A 9 -16.45 5.87 -23.06
C PHE A 9 -17.40 6.04 -24.27
N GLY A 10 -17.58 5.01 -25.10
CA GLY A 10 -18.28 5.12 -26.40
C GLY A 10 -19.80 4.94 -26.41
N GLN A 11 -20.47 4.67 -25.28
CA GLN A 11 -21.90 4.32 -25.27
C GLN A 11 -22.76 5.48 -24.77
N ARG A 12 -23.70 5.96 -25.62
CA ARG A 12 -24.60 7.09 -25.36
C ARG A 12 -25.59 6.77 -24.23
N VAL A 13 -25.74 7.74 -23.32
CA VAL A 13 -26.69 7.75 -22.18
C VAL A 13 -28.14 7.74 -22.68
N ARG A 14 -28.96 6.80 -22.20
CA ARG A 14 -30.43 6.96 -22.13
C ARG A 14 -30.84 7.14 -20.67
N GLN A 15 -31.74 8.08 -20.43
CA GLN A 15 -32.16 8.52 -19.10
C GLN A 15 -32.85 7.42 -18.27
N PRO A 16 -32.75 7.47 -16.93
CA PRO A 16 -33.41 6.49 -16.06
C PRO A 16 -34.92 6.77 -15.91
N PRO A 17 -35.75 5.74 -15.67
CA PRO A 17 -37.17 5.91 -15.39
C PRO A 17 -37.41 6.37 -13.94
N THR A 18 -38.48 7.12 -13.74
CA THR A 18 -38.93 7.68 -12.46
C THR A 18 -39.57 6.63 -11.55
N LEU A 19 -39.28 6.73 -10.24
CA LEU A 19 -39.89 5.95 -9.15
C LEU A 19 -41.34 6.40 -8.89
N ASN A 20 -42.28 5.45 -8.71
CA ASN A 20 -43.51 5.68 -7.95
C ASN A 20 -44.15 4.39 -7.39
N HIS A 21 -44.45 4.46 -6.08
CA HIS A 21 -45.51 3.82 -5.27
C HIS A 21 -45.65 2.29 -5.01
N CYS A 22 -45.48 1.92 -3.73
CA CYS A 22 -46.38 1.18 -2.81
C CYS A 22 -47.40 0.14 -3.33
N SER A 23 -47.35 -1.11 -2.83
CA SER A 23 -48.28 -1.67 -1.82
C SER A 23 -48.40 -3.23 -1.80
N ARG A 24 -48.52 -3.77 -0.58
CA ARG A 24 -49.19 -5.01 -0.09
C ARG A 24 -49.00 -6.40 -0.77
N ALA A 25 -48.50 -7.32 0.08
CA ALA A 25 -48.97 -8.68 0.37
C ALA A 25 -49.10 -9.76 -0.73
N GLY A 26 -48.41 -10.89 -0.49
CA GLY A 26 -48.96 -12.22 -0.77
C GLY A 26 -48.17 -13.14 -1.71
N VAL A 27 -47.69 -14.24 -1.11
CA VAL A 27 -47.66 -15.62 -1.64
C VAL A 27 -46.70 -15.97 -2.78
N PHE A 28 -45.88 -16.99 -2.49
CA PHE A 28 -45.05 -17.79 -3.39
C PHE A 28 -45.74 -18.10 -4.74
N THR A 29 -45.01 -17.97 -5.85
CA THR A 29 -44.85 -19.04 -6.86
C THR A 29 -43.89 -18.62 -7.98
N ASN A 30 -43.21 -19.64 -8.53
CA ASN A 30 -42.52 -19.65 -9.84
C ASN A 30 -41.07 -19.17 -9.89
N GLY A 31 -40.21 -19.90 -9.16
CA GLY A 31 -38.84 -20.15 -9.58
C GLY A 31 -38.82 -20.96 -10.88
N ALA A 32 -38.76 -20.30 -12.03
CA ALA A 32 -38.38 -20.91 -13.32
C ALA A 32 -38.16 -19.89 -14.45
N ARG A 33 -38.53 -18.61 -14.28
CA ARG A 33 -38.47 -17.62 -15.38
C ARG A 33 -37.35 -16.56 -15.27
N ALA A 34 -36.64 -16.49 -14.15
CA ALA A 34 -35.52 -15.54 -13.95
C ALA A 34 -34.16 -16.02 -14.48
N ALA A 35 -34.08 -17.23 -15.06
CA ALA A 35 -32.80 -17.86 -15.41
C ALA A 35 -32.35 -17.67 -16.88
N ARG A 36 -32.97 -16.77 -17.66
CA ARG A 36 -32.67 -16.66 -19.11
C ARG A 36 -32.21 -15.30 -19.63
N GLU A 37 -31.96 -14.30 -18.78
CA GLU A 37 -31.47 -12.97 -19.21
C GLU A 37 -30.04 -12.61 -18.74
N CYS A 38 -29.27 -13.56 -18.19
CA CYS A 38 -27.87 -13.33 -17.78
C CYS A 38 -26.86 -14.03 -18.70
N LEU A 39 -26.97 -13.85 -20.01
CA LEU A 39 -26.00 -14.40 -20.99
C LEU A 39 -24.78 -13.50 -21.25
N PHE A 40 -24.78 -12.28 -20.70
CA PHE A 40 -23.61 -11.42 -20.71
C PHE A 40 -23.42 -10.80 -19.32
N PRO A 41 -22.20 -10.85 -18.73
CA PRO A 41 -21.93 -10.10 -17.52
C PRO A 41 -22.18 -8.61 -17.84
N PRO A 42 -22.86 -7.87 -16.95
CA PRO A 42 -23.05 -6.45 -17.17
C PRO A 42 -21.65 -5.77 -17.19
N PRO A 43 -21.48 -4.70 -17.98
CA PRO A 43 -20.15 -4.12 -18.21
C PRO A 43 -19.51 -3.70 -16.89
N LEU A 44 -18.19 -3.86 -16.74
CA LEU A 44 -17.42 -3.66 -15.49
C LEU A 44 -17.87 -2.44 -14.65
N TRP A 45 -18.21 -1.33 -15.29
CA TRP A 45 -18.64 -0.09 -14.62
C TRP A 45 -19.98 -0.20 -13.86
N THR A 46 -20.82 -1.19 -14.15
CA THR A 46 -22.04 -1.49 -13.37
C THR A 46 -21.73 -2.11 -12.01
N TYR A 47 -20.53 -2.69 -11.83
CA TYR A 47 -19.97 -3.10 -10.54
C TYR A 47 -19.06 -2.02 -9.94
N VAL A 48 -18.61 -1.05 -10.75
CA VAL A 48 -17.97 0.19 -10.27
C VAL A 48 -19.04 1.20 -9.90
N SER A 49 -19.88 0.84 -8.93
CA SER A 49 -20.39 1.89 -8.05
C SER A 49 -19.18 2.35 -7.23
N PRO A 50 -18.92 3.66 -7.05
CA PRO A 50 -18.20 4.09 -5.86
C PRO A 50 -19.06 3.59 -4.69
N SER A 51 -18.82 2.36 -4.24
CA SER A 51 -19.44 1.94 -3.01
C SER A 51 -18.96 2.98 -2.00
N PRO A 52 -19.84 3.50 -1.13
CA PRO A 52 -19.41 4.28 0.01
C PRO A 52 -18.32 3.59 0.85
N GLN A 53 -18.07 2.29 0.59
CA GLN A 53 -17.35 1.29 1.37
C GLN A 53 -16.04 0.82 0.70
N GLY A 54 -15.52 1.53 -0.31
CA GLY A 54 -14.14 1.35 -0.80
C GLY A 54 -13.79 -0.06 -1.30
N MET A 55 -14.08 -0.38 -2.56
CA MET A 55 -13.51 -1.58 -3.17
C MET A 55 -12.00 -1.39 -3.39
N ARG A 56 -11.18 -2.38 -3.03
CA ARG A 56 -9.76 -2.41 -3.42
C ARG A 56 -9.49 -3.53 -4.42
N LEU A 57 -8.91 -3.16 -5.56
CA LEU A 57 -8.46 -4.09 -6.62
C LEU A 57 -7.13 -4.81 -6.29
N LEU A 58 -6.68 -4.75 -5.02
CA LEU A 58 -5.29 -4.98 -4.66
C LEU A 58 -4.92 -6.47 -4.82
N VAL A 59 -5.70 -7.46 -4.37
CA VAL A 59 -5.39 -8.88 -4.66
C VAL A 59 -5.42 -9.18 -6.17
N PHE A 60 -6.36 -8.61 -6.93
CA PHE A 60 -6.63 -9.06 -8.30
C PHE A 60 -5.65 -8.52 -9.35
N CYS A 61 -5.11 -7.31 -9.15
CA CYS A 61 -4.16 -6.71 -10.07
C CYS A 61 -2.71 -6.69 -9.55
N SER A 62 -2.49 -6.93 -8.25
CA SER A 62 -1.15 -6.92 -7.64
C SER A 62 -0.18 -7.93 -8.26
N PRO A 63 -0.53 -9.19 -8.59
CA PRO A 63 0.43 -10.11 -9.19
C PRO A 63 1.00 -9.58 -10.51
N PHE A 64 0.18 -8.90 -11.32
CA PHE A 64 0.66 -8.31 -12.57
C PHE A 64 1.60 -7.13 -12.32
N LEU A 65 1.24 -6.20 -11.43
CA LEU A 65 2.10 -5.04 -11.14
C LEU A 65 3.34 -5.38 -10.33
N ALA A 66 3.26 -6.40 -9.47
CA ALA A 66 4.34 -6.86 -8.63
C ALA A 66 5.29 -7.83 -9.36
N LEU A 67 4.84 -8.53 -10.40
CA LEU A 67 5.68 -9.51 -11.11
C LEU A 67 6.05 -9.06 -12.53
N MET A 68 5.14 -8.48 -13.31
CA MET A 68 5.42 -8.21 -14.74
C MET A 68 6.61 -7.27 -14.97
N PRO A 69 6.75 -6.13 -14.26
CA PRO A 69 7.93 -5.29 -14.43
C PRO A 69 9.22 -6.04 -14.11
N GLY A 70 9.25 -6.78 -13.00
CA GLY A 70 10.41 -7.58 -12.61
C GLY A 70 10.74 -8.66 -13.64
N LEU A 71 9.73 -9.34 -14.19
CA LEU A 71 9.92 -10.33 -15.24
C LEU A 71 10.45 -9.71 -16.55
N VAL A 72 9.99 -8.52 -16.92
CA VAL A 72 10.53 -7.77 -18.07
C VAL A 72 12.00 -7.42 -17.85
N LEU A 73 12.36 -6.97 -16.65
CA LEU A 73 13.74 -6.61 -16.28
C LEU A 73 14.65 -7.85 -16.24
N LEU A 74 14.18 -8.95 -15.68
CA LEU A 74 14.89 -10.23 -15.66
C LEU A 74 15.09 -10.78 -17.07
N GLY A 75 14.17 -10.55 -18.00
CA GLY A 75 14.31 -10.95 -19.40
C GLY A 75 15.51 -10.31 -20.12
N ARG A 76 16.06 -9.21 -19.60
CA ARG A 76 17.34 -8.66 -20.09
C ARG A 76 18.56 -9.41 -19.58
N ALA A 77 18.50 -9.91 -18.34
CA ALA A 77 19.57 -10.70 -17.74
C ALA A 77 19.55 -12.17 -18.19
N PHE A 78 18.36 -12.70 -18.53
CA PHE A 78 18.14 -14.10 -18.90
C PHE A 78 17.54 -14.20 -20.31
N THR A 79 18.38 -14.50 -21.30
CA THR A 79 18.02 -14.60 -22.73
C THR A 79 17.33 -15.92 -23.12
N SER A 80 16.97 -16.80 -22.17
CA SER A 80 16.49 -18.15 -22.49
C SER A 80 14.97 -18.30 -22.59
N TRP A 81 14.51 -19.25 -23.41
CA TRP A 81 13.09 -19.56 -23.64
C TRP A 81 12.33 -19.96 -22.35
N HIS A 82 13.04 -20.50 -21.36
CA HIS A 82 12.49 -20.87 -20.04
C HIS A 82 11.89 -19.68 -19.29
N HIS A 83 12.45 -18.48 -19.46
CA HIS A 83 11.92 -17.26 -18.84
C HIS A 83 10.54 -16.92 -19.41
N ARG A 84 10.35 -17.10 -20.73
CA ARG A 84 9.07 -16.86 -21.40
C ARG A 84 8.00 -17.85 -20.97
N ILE A 85 8.37 -19.12 -20.71
CA ILE A 85 7.47 -20.12 -20.14
C ILE A 85 7.10 -19.77 -18.70
N LEU A 86 8.08 -19.39 -17.86
CA LEU A 86 7.82 -19.02 -16.47
C LEU A 86 6.86 -17.82 -16.40
N VAL A 87 7.08 -16.80 -17.22
CA VAL A 87 6.19 -15.65 -17.38
C VAL A 87 4.79 -16.09 -17.83
N ALA A 88 4.70 -16.97 -18.83
CA ALA A 88 3.42 -17.48 -19.32
C ALA A 88 2.70 -18.34 -18.27
N CYS A 89 3.41 -19.17 -17.51
CA CYS A 89 2.88 -20.00 -16.43
C CYS A 89 2.40 -19.16 -15.26
N ILE A 90 3.14 -18.11 -14.87
CA ILE A 90 2.71 -17.15 -13.85
C ILE A 90 1.49 -16.37 -14.34
N ALA A 91 1.49 -15.90 -15.59
CA ALA A 91 0.35 -15.20 -16.18
C ALA A 91 -0.90 -16.10 -16.27
N LEU A 92 -0.73 -17.39 -16.62
CA LEU A 92 -1.80 -18.39 -16.62
C LEU A 92 -2.28 -18.72 -15.21
N ALA A 93 -1.37 -18.86 -14.23
CA ALA A 93 -1.73 -19.06 -12.83
C ALA A 93 -2.51 -17.85 -12.29
N CYS A 94 -2.06 -16.63 -12.59
CA CYS A 94 -2.74 -15.38 -12.23
C CYS A 94 -4.11 -15.25 -12.91
N ALA A 95 -4.22 -15.63 -14.20
CA ALA A 95 -5.48 -15.66 -14.94
C ALA A 95 -6.44 -16.73 -14.38
N ARG A 96 -5.91 -17.85 -13.88
CA ARG A 96 -6.69 -18.95 -13.29
C ARG A 96 -7.14 -18.67 -11.86
N SER A 97 -6.35 -17.92 -11.07
CA SER A 97 -6.79 -17.33 -9.81
C SER A 97 -7.73 -16.13 -10.01
N GLY A 98 -7.76 -15.56 -11.21
CA GLY A 98 -8.44 -14.31 -11.56
C GLY A 98 -9.96 -14.37 -11.80
N PHE A 99 -10.66 -15.47 -11.53
CA PHE A 99 -12.13 -15.52 -11.70
C PHE A 99 -12.87 -16.09 -10.49
N ARG A 100 -12.62 -15.49 -9.32
CA ARG A 100 -13.69 -15.22 -8.35
C ARG A 100 -13.77 -13.72 -8.13
N LEU A 101 -14.12 -13.01 -9.21
CA LEU A 101 -14.62 -11.64 -9.18
C LEU A 101 -16.05 -11.60 -8.59
N ALA A 102 -16.31 -12.43 -7.58
CA ALA A 102 -17.60 -12.55 -6.94
C ALA A 102 -17.62 -11.57 -5.78
N ALA A 103 -18.00 -10.34 -6.12
CA ALA A 103 -18.83 -9.47 -5.30
C ALA A 103 -18.89 -9.82 -3.80
N THR A 104 -17.81 -9.57 -3.07
CA THR A 104 -17.91 -9.32 -1.62
C THR A 104 -18.16 -7.83 -1.41
N CYS A 105 -19.16 -7.31 -2.13
CA CYS A 105 -19.92 -6.15 -1.66
C CYS A 105 -20.81 -6.64 -0.53
N GLY A 106 -20.24 -6.73 0.67
CA GLY A 106 -20.97 -7.12 1.86
C GLY A 106 -20.29 -6.57 3.09
N THR A 107 -21.03 -5.77 3.85
CA THR A 107 -20.71 -5.51 5.25
C THR A 107 -20.83 -6.82 6.01
N THR A 108 -19.73 -7.58 6.09
CA THR A 108 -19.64 -8.65 7.07
C THR A 108 -19.23 -8.00 8.40
N PRO A 109 -19.94 -8.27 9.50
CA PRO A 109 -19.62 -7.68 10.79
C PRO A 109 -18.17 -7.98 11.17
N HIS A 110 -17.48 -6.97 11.71
CA HIS A 110 -16.10 -7.05 12.16
C HIS A 110 -15.96 -8.21 13.16
N LYS A 111 -15.18 -9.25 12.83
CA LYS A 111 -14.67 -10.18 13.85
C LYS A 111 -13.66 -9.43 14.72
N GLU A 112 -13.48 -9.83 15.97
CA GLU A 112 -12.52 -9.19 16.89
C GLU A 112 -11.10 -9.06 16.29
N SER A 113 -10.68 -10.02 15.46
CA SER A 113 -9.57 -9.87 14.51
C SER A 113 -9.64 -10.94 13.41
N ASP A 114 -9.28 -10.55 12.18
CA ASP A 114 -9.06 -11.48 11.05
C ASP A 114 -7.56 -11.80 10.85
N TYR A 115 -6.67 -11.23 11.67
CA TYR A 115 -5.24 -11.49 11.56
C TYR A 115 -4.91 -12.86 12.19
N SER A 116 -4.52 -13.82 11.34
CA SER A 116 -4.10 -15.15 11.77
C SER A 116 -2.62 -15.19 12.14
N GLY A 117 -2.29 -15.94 13.19
CA GLY A 117 -0.89 -16.22 13.56
C GLY A 117 -0.14 -17.13 12.57
N GLN A 118 -0.82 -17.67 11.56
CA GLN A 118 -0.23 -18.49 10.51
C GLN A 118 -0.45 -17.81 9.14
N PRO A 119 0.59 -17.70 8.29
CA PRO A 119 0.41 -17.11 6.96
C PRO A 119 -0.46 -17.98 6.05
N ASN A 120 -1.38 -17.33 5.35
CA ASN A 120 -2.24 -17.97 4.35
C ASN A 120 -1.52 -18.17 2.99
N ALA A 121 -2.20 -18.77 2.02
CA ALA A 121 -1.64 -19.03 0.69
C ALA A 121 -1.22 -17.76 -0.08
N PHE A 122 -1.92 -16.64 0.09
CA PHE A 122 -1.57 -15.37 -0.55
C PHE A 122 -0.30 -14.77 0.05
N GLN A 123 -0.16 -14.83 1.38
CA GLN A 123 1.03 -14.39 2.10
C GLN A 123 2.24 -15.24 1.68
N TRP A 124 2.08 -16.57 1.61
CA TRP A 124 3.14 -17.45 1.10
C TRP A 124 3.47 -17.18 -0.36
N PHE A 125 2.50 -16.91 -1.22
CA PHE A 125 2.76 -16.52 -2.61
C PHE A 125 3.57 -15.21 -2.67
N TYR A 126 3.21 -14.21 -1.86
CA TYR A 126 3.96 -12.96 -1.81
C TYR A 126 5.41 -13.19 -1.34
N LEU A 127 5.60 -13.94 -0.26
CA LEU A 127 6.92 -14.24 0.31
C LEU A 127 7.79 -15.11 -0.62
N ALA A 128 7.20 -16.12 -1.28
CA ALA A 128 7.93 -17.11 -2.08
C ALA A 128 8.09 -16.72 -3.55
N VAL A 129 7.27 -15.80 -4.07
CA VAL A 129 7.28 -15.42 -5.49
C VAL A 129 7.54 -13.92 -5.68
N VAL A 130 6.77 -13.06 -5.00
CA VAL A 130 6.88 -11.60 -5.18
C VAL A 130 8.18 -11.05 -4.58
N CYS A 131 8.49 -11.37 -3.33
CA CYS A 131 9.72 -10.89 -2.68
C CYS A 131 11.00 -11.34 -3.43
N PRO A 132 11.14 -12.60 -3.86
CA PRO A 132 12.26 -13.01 -4.72
C PRO A 132 12.29 -12.26 -6.05
N CYS A 133 11.13 -11.98 -6.67
CA CYS A 133 11.07 -11.17 -7.89
C CYS A 133 11.61 -9.75 -7.65
N TYR A 134 11.27 -9.12 -6.52
CA TYR A 134 11.82 -7.81 -6.15
C TYR A 134 13.34 -7.85 -5.99
N ILE A 135 13.87 -8.82 -5.24
CA ILE A 135 15.32 -8.95 -5.02
C ILE A 135 16.05 -9.20 -6.33
N THR A 136 15.59 -10.18 -7.11
CA THR A 136 16.23 -10.55 -8.38
C THR A 136 16.15 -9.42 -9.42
N SER A 137 15.15 -8.54 -9.33
CA SER A 137 15.06 -7.36 -10.18
C SER A 137 16.15 -6.32 -9.92
N LEU A 138 16.86 -6.37 -8.77
CA LEU A 138 18.00 -5.48 -8.50
C LEU A 138 19.27 -5.92 -9.25
N CYS A 139 19.40 -7.21 -9.58
CA CYS A 139 20.60 -7.81 -10.17
C CYS A 139 21.01 -7.26 -11.55
N PRO A 140 20.09 -6.88 -12.47
CA PRO A 140 20.47 -6.42 -13.81
C PRO A 140 21.20 -5.07 -13.85
N VAL A 141 21.36 -4.35 -12.73
CA VAL A 141 21.94 -3.00 -12.70
C VAL A 141 23.28 -2.90 -13.44
N ALA A 142 24.15 -3.91 -13.30
CA ALA A 142 25.46 -3.96 -13.93
C ALA A 142 25.42 -4.16 -15.46
N SER A 143 24.27 -4.60 -16.00
CA SER A 143 24.07 -4.80 -17.45
C SER A 143 23.72 -3.52 -18.21
N TYR A 144 23.41 -2.44 -17.49
CA TYR A 144 23.11 -1.14 -18.10
C TYR A 144 24.38 -0.38 -18.47
N SER A 145 24.29 0.49 -19.48
CA SER A 145 25.43 1.31 -19.92
C SER A 145 25.94 2.29 -18.86
N HIS A 146 25.08 2.71 -17.92
CA HIS A 146 25.40 3.68 -16.88
C HIS A 146 24.96 3.20 -15.49
N PRO A 147 25.58 2.13 -14.96
CA PRO A 147 25.11 1.47 -13.74
C PRO A 147 25.20 2.38 -12.50
N LEU A 148 26.26 3.17 -12.38
CA LEU A 148 26.44 4.11 -11.25
C LEU A 148 25.37 5.20 -11.24
N SER A 149 25.04 5.77 -12.40
CA SER A 149 23.97 6.77 -12.52
C SER A 149 22.61 6.18 -12.15
N LEU A 150 22.34 4.92 -12.51
CA LEU A 150 21.12 4.22 -12.10
C LEU A 150 21.09 3.95 -10.60
N CYS A 151 22.20 3.60 -9.96
CA CYS A 151 22.25 3.46 -8.50
C CYS A 151 21.93 4.79 -7.79
N VAL A 152 22.46 5.91 -8.29
CA VAL A 152 22.14 7.25 -7.75
C VAL A 152 20.67 7.59 -7.96
N ALA A 153 20.14 7.33 -9.16
CA ALA A 153 18.73 7.54 -9.49
C ALA A 153 17.82 6.67 -8.61
N LEU A 154 18.19 5.41 -8.39
CA LEU A 154 17.48 4.49 -7.49
C LEU A 154 17.48 5.01 -6.07
N PHE A 155 18.63 5.44 -5.54
CA PHE A 155 18.71 5.99 -4.18
C PHE A 155 17.83 7.23 -4.02
N ALA A 156 17.89 8.16 -4.98
CA ALA A 156 17.03 9.34 -4.98
C ALA A 156 15.54 8.97 -5.07
N ALA A 157 15.19 7.98 -5.90
CA ALA A 157 13.82 7.50 -6.03
C ALA A 157 13.32 6.81 -4.75
N ILE A 158 14.15 5.98 -4.10
CA ILE A 158 13.82 5.37 -2.79
C ILE A 158 13.58 6.47 -1.76
N TRP A 159 14.47 7.47 -1.68
CA TRP A 159 14.29 8.59 -0.76
C TRP A 159 12.98 9.31 -1.03
N PHE A 160 12.67 9.65 -2.28
CA PHE A 160 11.40 10.27 -2.65
C PHE A 160 10.19 9.43 -2.23
N LYS A 161 10.21 8.12 -2.51
CA LYS A 161 9.12 7.19 -2.17
C LYS A 161 8.91 7.07 -0.67
N VAL A 162 9.97 6.94 0.11
CA VAL A 162 9.86 6.76 1.56
C VAL A 162 9.59 8.10 2.27
N ALA A 163 10.31 9.16 1.92
CA ALA A 163 10.23 10.46 2.59
C ALA A 163 9.00 11.27 2.17
N VAL A 164 8.65 11.26 0.88
CA VAL A 164 7.52 12.06 0.37
C VAL A 164 6.25 11.22 0.29
N CYS A 165 6.27 10.14 -0.51
CA CYS A 165 5.05 9.36 -0.76
C CYS A 165 4.55 8.67 0.52
N MET A 166 5.40 7.92 1.21
CA MET A 166 5.01 7.22 2.44
C MET A 166 4.98 8.18 3.63
N SER A 167 6.11 8.79 4.01
CA SER A 167 6.21 9.58 5.25
C SER A 167 5.35 10.85 5.21
N LEU A 168 5.52 11.74 4.23
CA LEU A 168 4.74 12.99 4.23
C LEU A 168 3.26 12.77 3.89
N CYS A 169 2.95 12.00 2.84
CA CYS A 169 1.59 11.89 2.33
C CYS A 169 0.73 10.83 3.05
N LEU A 170 1.22 9.59 3.20
CA LEU A 170 0.45 8.55 3.88
C LEU A 170 0.51 8.69 5.40
N HIS A 171 1.70 8.91 5.95
CA HIS A 171 1.94 8.85 7.38
C HIS A 171 1.60 10.17 8.11
N ARG A 172 2.32 11.25 7.80
CA ARG A 172 2.17 12.54 8.51
C ARG A 172 0.86 13.24 8.13
N TYR A 173 0.54 13.32 6.84
CA TYR A 173 -0.72 13.89 6.39
C TYR A 173 -1.90 12.96 6.68
N ALA A 174 -2.05 11.84 5.97
CA ALA A 174 -3.29 11.07 6.02
C ALA A 174 -3.52 10.40 7.39
N ALA A 175 -2.54 9.73 7.98
CA ALA A 175 -2.74 9.06 9.27
C ALA A 175 -2.81 10.05 10.44
N HIS A 176 -1.90 11.02 10.52
CA HIS A 176 -1.71 11.81 11.74
C HIS A 176 -2.15 13.27 11.70
N ALA A 177 -2.67 13.74 10.56
CA ALA A 177 -3.10 15.14 10.41
C ALA A 177 -2.03 16.15 10.84
N ALA A 178 -0.75 15.84 10.60
CA ALA A 178 0.38 16.66 11.04
C ALA A 178 0.41 18.04 10.39
N PHE A 179 -0.29 18.17 9.27
CA PHE A 179 -0.66 19.42 8.63
C PHE A 179 -1.97 19.20 7.87
N GLN A 180 -2.59 20.30 7.48
CA GLN A 180 -3.78 20.31 6.64
C GLN A 180 -3.46 20.88 5.26
N CYS A 181 -4.17 20.40 4.24
CA CYS A 181 -4.16 20.93 2.90
C CYS A 181 -5.48 20.58 2.21
N GLU A 182 -5.85 21.38 1.21
CA GLU A 182 -7.13 21.30 0.53
C GLU A 182 -6.94 21.37 -1.00
N GLY A 183 -8.03 21.12 -1.74
CA GLY A 183 -8.07 21.29 -3.20
C GLY A 183 -6.97 20.52 -3.94
N ALA A 184 -6.21 21.24 -4.78
CA ALA A 184 -5.15 20.64 -5.60
C ALA A 184 -4.03 20.02 -4.77
N THR A 185 -3.69 20.60 -3.62
CA THR A 185 -2.64 20.06 -2.75
C THR A 185 -3.08 18.76 -2.09
N GLN A 186 -4.34 18.67 -1.62
CA GLN A 186 -4.90 17.42 -1.11
C GLN A 186 -4.90 16.33 -2.19
N LEU A 187 -5.32 16.66 -3.42
CA LEU A 187 -5.27 15.75 -4.55
C LEU A 187 -3.84 15.26 -4.84
N ALA A 188 -2.87 16.18 -4.85
CA ALA A 188 -1.46 15.85 -5.06
C ALA A 188 -0.94 14.93 -3.95
N CYS A 189 -1.23 15.21 -2.68
CA CYS A 189 -0.87 14.34 -1.56
C CYS A 189 -1.49 12.95 -1.71
N GLY A 190 -2.75 12.85 -2.12
CA GLY A 190 -3.40 11.56 -2.36
C GLY A 190 -2.73 10.75 -3.48
N ILE A 191 -2.43 11.38 -4.62
CA ILE A 191 -1.74 10.72 -5.75
C ILE A 191 -0.32 10.31 -5.35
N LEU A 192 0.45 11.21 -4.74
CA LEU A 192 1.81 10.93 -4.27
C LEU A 192 1.80 9.79 -3.25
N GLY A 193 0.84 9.75 -2.34
CA GLY A 193 0.68 8.64 -1.40
C GLY A 193 0.50 7.28 -2.09
N CYS A 194 -0.30 7.23 -3.15
CA CYS A 194 -0.49 6.00 -3.94
C CYS A 194 0.82 5.50 -4.60
N LEU A 195 1.75 6.41 -4.92
CA LEU A 195 3.06 6.07 -5.46
C LEU A 195 3.98 5.41 -4.41
N ALA A 196 3.64 5.40 -3.12
CA ALA A 196 4.41 4.66 -2.12
C ALA A 196 4.33 3.13 -2.31
N PHE A 197 3.41 2.66 -3.18
CA PHE A 197 3.17 1.25 -3.47
C PHE A 197 2.69 0.45 -2.24
N GLN A 198 1.91 1.11 -1.37
CA GLN A 198 1.38 0.52 -0.13
C GLN A 198 -0.15 0.62 -0.06
N GLY A 199 -0.80 0.84 -1.21
CA GLY A 199 -2.23 1.11 -1.29
C GLY A 199 -2.57 2.59 -1.24
N GLY A 200 -3.85 2.87 -1.16
CA GLY A 200 -4.40 4.22 -1.06
C GLY A 200 -4.29 4.86 0.33
N PRO A 201 -4.44 6.20 0.40
CA PRO A 201 -4.21 7.01 1.59
C PRO A 201 -5.17 6.77 2.75
N LEU A 202 -6.45 6.48 2.49
CA LEU A 202 -7.45 6.32 3.53
C LEU A 202 -7.30 4.97 4.24
N TRP A 203 -7.15 3.87 3.49
CA TRP A 203 -6.93 2.58 4.15
C TRP A 203 -5.56 2.47 4.78
N TRP A 204 -4.53 3.10 4.20
CA TRP A 204 -3.21 3.09 4.84
C TRP A 204 -3.29 3.83 6.18
N ALA A 205 -3.93 5.00 6.18
CA ALA A 205 -4.19 5.76 7.41
C ALA A 205 -5.03 4.98 8.41
N ALA A 206 -6.09 4.30 7.97
CA ALA A 206 -6.96 3.51 8.84
C ALA A 206 -6.18 2.37 9.53
N LYS A 207 -5.41 1.58 8.77
CA LYS A 207 -4.57 0.51 9.32
C LYS A 207 -3.52 1.05 10.28
N HIS A 208 -2.87 2.16 9.93
CA HIS A 208 -1.87 2.80 10.79
C HIS A 208 -2.46 3.35 12.09
N ARG A 209 -3.69 3.88 12.05
CA ARG A 209 -4.41 4.35 13.24
C ARG A 209 -4.89 3.19 14.12
N SER A 210 -5.32 2.08 13.52
CA SER A 210 -5.61 0.84 14.26
C SER A 210 -4.36 0.38 14.99
N HIS A 211 -3.22 0.36 14.31
CA HIS A 211 -1.92 0.09 14.92
C HIS A 211 -1.64 1.04 16.11
N HIS A 212 -1.72 2.36 15.94
CA HIS A 212 -1.50 3.32 17.05
C HIS A 212 -2.40 3.09 18.26
N LYS A 213 -3.65 2.63 18.04
CA LYS A 213 -4.61 2.38 19.12
C LYS A 213 -4.36 1.05 19.85
N TYR A 214 -3.86 0.04 19.15
CA TYR A 214 -3.87 -1.36 19.60
C TYR A 214 -2.48 -2.01 19.63
N TRP A 215 -1.42 -1.26 19.38
CA TRP A 215 -0.08 -1.79 19.16
C TRP A 215 0.36 -2.77 20.26
N ASP A 216 0.80 -3.96 19.84
CA ASP A 216 1.34 -5.04 20.70
C ASP A 216 0.48 -5.57 21.85
N VAL A 217 -0.78 -5.16 21.95
CA VAL A 217 -1.69 -5.59 23.05
C VAL A 217 -2.97 -6.24 22.54
N ASP A 218 -3.36 -5.94 21.30
CA ASP A 218 -4.60 -6.43 20.75
C ASP A 218 -4.41 -6.83 19.28
N SER A 219 -5.03 -7.95 18.92
CA SER A 219 -4.97 -8.54 17.58
C SER A 219 -5.48 -7.64 16.46
N ARG A 220 -6.04 -6.46 16.76
CA ARG A 220 -6.38 -5.40 15.80
C ARG A 220 -5.17 -4.57 15.35
N ASP A 221 -4.01 -4.72 16.00
CA ASP A 221 -2.75 -4.24 15.44
C ASP A 221 -2.41 -5.06 14.19
N PRO A 222 -2.43 -4.46 12.98
CA PRO A 222 -2.15 -5.18 11.74
C PRO A 222 -0.79 -5.86 11.71
N HIS A 223 0.20 -5.36 12.46
CA HIS A 223 1.57 -5.78 12.26
C HIS A 223 2.33 -5.98 13.57
N SER A 224 1.66 -6.48 14.61
CA SER A 224 2.34 -6.94 15.84
C SER A 224 2.91 -8.35 15.66
N PRO A 225 4.24 -8.53 15.57
CA PRO A 225 4.82 -9.85 15.42
C PRO A 225 4.70 -10.68 16.71
N ALA A 226 4.56 -10.00 17.87
CA ALA A 226 4.29 -10.63 19.16
C ALA A 226 3.00 -11.46 19.12
N LEU A 227 1.98 -10.96 18.41
CA LEU A 227 0.65 -11.57 18.34
C LEU A 227 0.47 -12.51 17.15
N ILE A 228 0.99 -12.14 15.97
CA ILE A 228 0.70 -12.86 14.72
C ILE A 228 1.93 -13.43 14.00
N GLY A 229 3.14 -13.20 14.54
CA GLY A 229 4.40 -13.65 13.94
C GLY A 229 4.90 -12.77 12.79
N ASP A 230 6.21 -12.83 12.54
CA ASP A 230 6.93 -11.93 11.63
C ASP A 230 6.42 -11.99 10.19
N ALA A 231 6.18 -13.20 9.68
CA ALA A 231 5.71 -13.40 8.31
C ALA A 231 4.32 -12.80 8.08
N SER A 232 3.39 -13.04 9.02
CA SER A 232 2.04 -12.49 8.93
C SER A 232 2.04 -10.98 9.12
N ALA A 233 2.80 -10.45 10.07
CA ALA A 233 2.94 -9.02 10.30
C ALA A 233 3.55 -8.28 9.09
N PHE A 234 4.54 -8.88 8.42
CA PHE A 234 5.13 -8.32 7.20
C PHE A 234 4.14 -8.28 6.02
N THR A 235 3.20 -9.23 5.97
CA THR A 235 2.26 -9.42 4.85
C THR A 235 0.80 -9.17 5.23
N PHE A 236 0.56 -8.36 6.28
CA PHE A 236 -0.76 -8.21 6.88
C PHE A 236 -1.86 -7.76 5.92
N PHE A 237 -1.49 -7.01 4.87
CA PHE A 237 -2.39 -6.45 3.87
C PHE A 237 -3.07 -7.48 2.96
N ILE A 238 -2.68 -8.75 3.09
CA ILE A 238 -3.28 -9.94 2.45
C ILE A 238 -3.46 -11.08 3.45
N ALA A 239 -3.51 -10.76 4.75
CA ALA A 239 -3.80 -11.73 5.81
C ALA A 239 -5.27 -12.16 5.81
N GLY A 240 -5.58 -13.21 6.56
CA GLY A 240 -6.93 -13.77 6.68
C GLY A 240 -6.96 -15.26 6.41
N ASP A 241 -7.78 -15.99 7.17
CA ASP A 241 -7.94 -17.45 7.07
C ASP A 241 -8.84 -17.91 5.90
N SER A 242 -9.47 -16.95 5.22
CA SER A 242 -10.46 -17.17 4.18
C SER A 242 -10.43 -16.04 3.14
N ASP A 243 -10.98 -16.29 1.95
CA ASP A 243 -11.11 -15.26 0.89
C ASP A 243 -11.86 -14.02 1.41
N ASP A 244 -12.91 -14.22 2.21
CA ASP A 244 -13.69 -13.14 2.82
C ASP A 244 -12.88 -12.36 3.85
N ALA A 245 -12.06 -13.05 4.67
CA ALA A 245 -11.16 -12.39 5.61
C ALA A 245 -10.09 -11.55 4.89
N CYS A 246 -9.50 -12.09 3.82
CA CYS A 246 -8.56 -11.35 2.99
C CYS A 246 -9.21 -10.13 2.33
N ALA A 247 -10.46 -10.25 1.88
CA ALA A 247 -11.21 -9.12 1.34
C ALA A 247 -11.45 -8.03 2.41
N ARG A 248 -11.80 -8.42 3.64
CA ARG A 248 -11.93 -7.48 4.77
C ARG A 248 -10.62 -6.78 5.12
N MET A 249 -9.48 -7.48 5.08
CA MET A 249 -8.17 -6.84 5.30
C MET A 249 -7.86 -5.76 4.26
N GLN A 250 -8.42 -5.87 3.06
CA GLN A 250 -8.29 -4.86 2.01
C GLN A 250 -9.37 -3.78 2.05
N ALA A 251 -10.44 -3.97 2.81
CA ALA A 251 -11.44 -2.94 3.02
C ALA A 251 -10.92 -1.85 3.96
N VAL A 252 -11.39 -0.61 3.75
CA VAL A 252 -11.08 0.51 4.64
C VAL A 252 -11.80 0.29 5.96
N ASP A 253 -11.07 0.30 7.08
CA ASP A 253 -11.68 0.27 8.41
C ASP A 253 -12.30 1.63 8.71
N GLU A 254 -13.61 1.77 8.47
CA GLU A 254 -14.32 3.06 8.55
C GLU A 254 -14.19 3.75 9.91
N ASP A 255 -14.07 2.99 10.99
CA ASP A 255 -13.87 3.50 12.36
C ASP A 255 -12.57 4.31 12.52
N PHE A 256 -11.59 4.07 11.65
CA PHE A 256 -10.26 4.69 11.71
C PHE A 256 -10.02 5.73 10.61
N VAL A 257 -11.01 6.01 9.76
CA VAL A 257 -10.83 6.91 8.62
C VAL A 257 -10.47 8.34 9.08
N PRO A 258 -9.43 8.96 8.48
CA PRO A 258 -9.06 10.35 8.76
C PRO A 258 -10.07 11.37 8.24
N ALA A 259 -10.85 11.96 9.15
CA ALA A 259 -11.85 12.98 8.81
C ALA A 259 -11.30 14.15 7.98
N HIS A 260 -10.04 14.58 8.18
CA HIS A 260 -9.43 15.67 7.41
C HIS A 260 -9.05 15.28 5.98
N ALA A 261 -8.89 13.99 5.70
CA ALA A 261 -8.56 13.46 4.38
C ALA A 261 -9.77 12.77 3.72
N ASP A 262 -10.87 12.55 4.44
CA ASP A 262 -12.05 11.87 3.91
C ASP A 262 -12.88 12.78 3.00
N SER A 263 -12.64 12.64 1.70
CA SER A 263 -13.40 13.29 0.65
C SER A 263 -13.75 12.30 -0.46
N ARG A 264 -14.76 12.62 -1.27
CA ARG A 264 -15.13 11.78 -2.44
C ARG A 264 -13.92 11.54 -3.36
N THR A 265 -13.12 12.57 -3.57
CA THR A 265 -11.88 12.49 -4.36
C THR A 265 -10.89 11.52 -3.73
N MET A 266 -10.66 11.63 -2.41
CA MET A 266 -9.73 10.75 -1.71
C MET A 266 -10.21 9.30 -1.63
N ARG A 267 -11.51 9.05 -1.48
CA ARG A 267 -12.09 7.70 -1.57
C ARG A 267 -11.95 7.10 -2.97
N TRP A 268 -12.10 7.92 -4.02
CA TRP A 268 -11.84 7.50 -5.40
C TRP A 268 -10.36 7.17 -5.61
N LEU A 269 -9.45 8.04 -5.14
CA LEU A 269 -8.02 7.77 -5.19
C LEU A 269 -7.67 6.48 -4.43
N ASP A 270 -8.26 6.25 -3.26
CA ASP A 270 -7.99 5.07 -2.44
C ASP A 270 -8.36 3.76 -3.15
N THR A 271 -9.55 3.75 -3.77
CA THR A 271 -10.08 2.63 -4.58
C THR A 271 -9.05 2.15 -5.62
N PHE A 272 -8.37 3.10 -6.28
CA PHE A 272 -7.40 2.81 -7.34
C PHE A 272 -5.93 2.90 -6.88
N GLY A 273 -5.69 3.26 -5.62
CA GLY A 273 -4.38 3.68 -5.12
C GLY A 273 -3.32 2.59 -5.21
N GLY A 274 -3.71 1.35 -4.93
CA GLY A 274 -2.81 0.20 -4.98
C GLY A 274 -2.48 -0.31 -6.38
N VAL A 275 -3.12 0.20 -7.44
CA VAL A 275 -3.04 -0.39 -8.78
C VAL A 275 -2.81 0.67 -9.85
N LEU A 276 -3.74 1.61 -10.02
CA LEU A 276 -3.72 2.54 -11.16
C LEU A 276 -2.49 3.45 -11.15
N PHE A 277 -2.20 4.09 -10.03
CA PHE A 277 -1.12 5.07 -9.96
C PHE A 277 0.27 4.44 -10.10
N PRO A 278 0.60 3.32 -9.42
CA PRO A 278 1.83 2.59 -9.70
C PRO A 278 1.92 2.10 -11.15
N ALA A 279 0.80 1.61 -11.73
CA ALA A 279 0.80 1.18 -13.13
C ALA A 279 1.13 2.32 -14.10
N LEU A 280 0.54 3.50 -13.88
CA LEU A 280 0.79 4.69 -14.69
C LEU A 280 2.23 5.18 -14.52
N GLU A 281 2.78 5.11 -13.31
CA GLU A 281 4.18 5.44 -13.05
C GLU A 281 5.12 4.49 -13.80
N PHE A 282 4.93 3.18 -13.68
CA PHE A 282 5.76 2.19 -14.36
C PHE A 282 5.67 2.34 -15.88
N LEU A 283 4.47 2.56 -16.40
CA LEU A 283 4.26 2.81 -17.81
C LEU A 283 4.98 4.10 -18.25
N ALA A 284 4.82 5.20 -17.51
CA ALA A 284 5.47 6.47 -17.84
C ALA A 284 6.99 6.34 -17.78
N ALA A 285 7.54 5.69 -16.76
CA ALA A 285 8.97 5.43 -16.65
C ALA A 285 9.48 4.64 -17.87
N PHE A 286 8.77 3.57 -18.26
CA PHE A 286 9.13 2.79 -19.43
C PHE A 286 9.07 3.59 -20.74
N GLN A 287 8.05 4.43 -20.92
CA GLN A 287 7.92 5.26 -22.13
C GLN A 287 8.99 6.36 -22.21
N LEU A 288 9.39 6.93 -21.07
CA LEU A 288 10.31 8.07 -21.02
C LEU A 288 11.80 7.65 -21.05
N GLY A 289 12.15 6.52 -20.43
CA GLY A 289 13.54 6.10 -20.27
C GLY A 289 13.75 4.60 -20.47
N GLY A 290 12.81 3.94 -21.14
CA GLY A 290 12.88 2.51 -21.39
C GLY A 290 12.88 1.69 -20.11
N ASP A 291 13.46 0.51 -20.23
CA ASP A 291 13.60 -0.42 -19.11
C ASP A 291 14.52 0.10 -17.99
N ALA A 292 15.48 1.00 -18.28
CA ALA A 292 16.34 1.58 -17.26
C ALA A 292 15.56 2.48 -16.28
N ALA A 293 14.66 3.32 -16.81
CA ALA A 293 13.77 4.12 -15.97
C ALA A 293 12.70 3.25 -15.29
N LEU A 294 12.18 2.22 -15.97
CA LEU A 294 11.30 1.23 -15.35
C LEU A 294 11.99 0.53 -14.18
N TRP A 295 13.27 0.18 -14.32
CA TRP A 295 14.08 -0.44 -13.27
C TRP A 295 14.14 0.45 -12.04
N VAL A 296 14.45 1.74 -12.20
CA VAL A 296 14.49 2.71 -11.10
C VAL A 296 13.12 2.83 -10.42
N SER A 297 12.04 3.00 -11.19
CA SER A 297 10.69 3.20 -10.65
C SER A 297 10.14 1.95 -9.95
N PHE A 298 10.31 0.77 -10.56
CA PHE A 298 9.87 -0.50 -9.98
C PHE A 298 10.67 -0.88 -8.74
N CYS A 299 12.01 -0.84 -8.81
CA CYS A 299 12.86 -1.22 -7.68
C CYS A 299 12.71 -0.25 -6.51
N SER A 300 12.57 1.06 -6.75
CA SER A 300 12.30 2.01 -5.66
C SER A 300 10.94 1.79 -5.00
N SER A 301 9.91 1.41 -5.77
CA SER A 301 8.59 1.07 -5.24
C SER A 301 8.61 -0.21 -4.41
N ALA A 302 9.28 -1.26 -4.91
CA ALA A 302 9.47 -2.53 -4.21
C ALA A 302 10.23 -2.36 -2.88
N LEU A 303 11.30 -1.55 -2.88
CA LEU A 303 12.10 -1.26 -1.69
C LEU A 303 11.37 -0.33 -0.72
N CYS A 304 10.56 0.62 -1.21
CA CYS A 304 9.69 1.43 -0.35
C CYS A 304 8.68 0.55 0.39
N GLN A 305 7.93 -0.28 -0.34
CA GLN A 305 6.92 -1.18 0.24
C GLN A 305 7.56 -2.17 1.22
N SER A 306 8.54 -2.94 0.77
CA SER A 306 9.17 -3.98 1.60
C SER A 306 9.92 -3.37 2.78
N GLY A 307 10.64 -2.27 2.55
CA GLY A 307 11.39 -1.58 3.59
C GLY A 307 10.49 -1.05 4.70
N SER A 308 9.42 -0.34 4.38
CA SER A 308 8.53 0.21 5.43
C SER A 308 7.72 -0.87 6.14
N LEU A 309 7.29 -1.94 5.44
CA LEU A 309 6.61 -3.06 6.08
C LEU A 309 7.55 -3.81 7.04
N TRP A 310 8.80 -4.03 6.62
CA TRP A 310 9.81 -4.62 7.50
C TRP A 310 10.17 -3.72 8.68
N PHE A 311 10.20 -2.40 8.44
CA PHE A 311 10.37 -1.41 9.50
C PHE A 311 9.27 -1.53 10.56
N ASN A 312 8.01 -1.75 10.17
CA ASN A 312 6.94 -1.98 11.14
C ASN A 312 7.20 -3.25 11.96
N VAL A 313 7.54 -4.37 11.33
CA VAL A 313 7.84 -5.63 12.03
C VAL A 313 9.00 -5.46 13.02
N LYS A 314 10.11 -4.86 12.60
CA LYS A 314 11.32 -4.83 13.42
C LYS A 314 11.24 -3.90 14.62
N ASN A 315 10.44 -2.83 14.54
CA ASN A 315 10.31 -1.87 15.64
C ASN A 315 9.29 -2.31 16.70
N HIS A 316 8.69 -3.50 16.52
CA HIS A 316 7.85 -4.17 17.49
C HIS A 316 8.61 -5.31 18.19
N PRO A 317 8.18 -5.72 19.40
CA PRO A 317 8.71 -6.90 20.08
C PRO A 317 8.68 -8.16 19.19
N PRO A 318 9.65 -9.07 19.36
CA PRO A 318 9.62 -10.36 18.69
C PRO A 318 8.49 -11.26 19.20
N HIS A 319 8.11 -12.24 18.38
CA HIS A 319 7.11 -13.24 18.76
C HIS A 319 7.43 -13.88 20.13
N GLY A 320 6.47 -13.85 21.04
CA GLY A 320 6.60 -14.41 22.39
C GLY A 320 7.33 -13.52 23.42
N ALA A 321 7.69 -12.29 23.07
CA ALA A 321 8.18 -11.30 24.04
C ALA A 321 7.04 -10.78 24.94
N PRO A 322 7.32 -10.29 26.16
CA PRO A 322 6.33 -9.60 26.99
C PRO A 322 5.72 -8.40 26.25
N GLU A 323 4.42 -8.18 26.44
CA GLU A 323 3.69 -7.07 25.81
C GLU A 323 4.33 -5.71 26.12
N CYS A 324 4.18 -4.76 25.18
CA CYS A 324 4.45 -3.33 25.37
C CYS A 324 5.94 -2.91 25.43
N SER A 325 6.65 -2.97 24.30
CA SER A 325 7.80 -2.08 24.07
C SER A 325 8.09 -1.89 22.59
N ALA A 326 7.75 -0.73 22.02
CA ALA A 326 8.34 -0.32 20.75
C ALA A 326 9.86 -0.35 20.93
N THR A 327 10.58 -1.17 20.17
CA THR A 327 12.01 -1.33 20.36
C THR A 327 12.69 -0.03 19.96
N ALA A 328 13.48 0.54 20.87
CA ALA A 328 14.12 1.83 20.67
C ALA A 328 15.14 1.78 19.52
N GLN A 329 14.90 2.64 18.53
CA GLN A 329 15.80 3.03 17.43
C GLN A 329 16.19 1.93 16.44
N THR A 330 15.97 2.23 15.15
CA THR A 330 16.49 1.41 14.05
C THR A 330 18.03 1.39 14.07
N PRO A 331 18.67 0.20 14.05
CA PRO A 331 20.13 0.11 13.93
C PRO A 331 20.61 0.85 12.69
N GLY A 332 21.67 1.66 12.84
CA GLY A 332 22.34 2.27 11.69
C GLY A 332 23.01 1.22 10.79
N ILE A 333 23.46 1.62 9.61
CA ILE A 333 24.04 0.70 8.60
C ILE A 333 25.18 -0.17 9.14
N LEU A 334 26.02 0.37 10.03
CA LEU A 334 27.11 -0.38 10.68
C LEU A 334 26.58 -1.48 11.62
N GLY A 335 25.44 -1.26 12.26
CA GLY A 335 24.77 -2.26 13.09
C GLY A 335 24.20 -3.40 12.24
N VAL A 336 23.59 -3.07 11.09
CA VAL A 336 23.10 -4.07 10.12
C VAL A 336 24.25 -4.91 9.58
N LEU A 337 25.35 -4.27 9.15
CA LEU A 337 26.55 -4.97 8.67
C LEU A 337 27.22 -5.82 9.75
N ALA A 338 27.08 -5.46 11.02
CA ALA A 338 27.54 -6.25 12.16
C ALA A 338 26.57 -7.36 12.58
N GLY A 339 25.54 -7.65 11.77
CA GLY A 339 24.58 -8.73 12.03
C GLY A 339 23.57 -8.43 13.13
N ARG A 340 23.38 -7.16 13.52
CA ARG A 340 22.40 -6.75 14.56
C ARG A 340 20.98 -6.51 14.00
N GLY A 341 20.69 -7.04 12.81
CA GLY A 341 19.36 -7.00 12.19
C GLY A 341 18.42 -8.05 12.78
N ARG A 342 17.12 -7.91 12.49
CA ARG A 342 16.12 -8.95 12.79
C ARG A 342 16.01 -9.84 11.55
N GLY A 343 16.00 -11.16 11.73
CA GLY A 343 15.98 -12.12 10.61
C GLY A 343 17.33 -12.26 9.90
N SER A 344 17.48 -13.36 9.15
CA SER A 344 18.71 -13.72 8.42
C SER A 344 18.47 -13.94 6.92
N GLU A 345 17.23 -13.82 6.48
CA GLU A 345 16.82 -13.97 5.10
C GLU A 345 17.33 -12.82 4.23
N ALA A 346 17.62 -13.08 2.96
CA ALA A 346 18.15 -12.05 2.06
C ALA A 346 17.23 -10.81 1.97
N ILE A 347 15.91 -10.98 2.00
CA ILE A 347 14.95 -9.87 1.93
C ILE A 347 15.02 -8.97 3.18
N THR A 348 15.13 -9.56 4.38
CA THR A 348 15.14 -8.83 5.65
C THR A 348 16.44 -8.06 5.81
N VAL A 349 17.57 -8.65 5.40
CA VAL A 349 18.87 -7.96 5.34
C VAL A 349 18.85 -6.78 4.38
N VAL A 350 18.30 -6.94 3.17
CA VAL A 350 18.16 -5.83 2.20
C VAL A 350 17.26 -4.73 2.76
N CYS A 351 16.11 -5.08 3.34
CA CYS A 351 15.20 -4.12 3.94
C CYS A 351 15.84 -3.39 5.13
N ASP A 352 16.60 -4.08 5.97
CA ASP A 352 17.34 -3.47 7.07
C ASP A 352 18.40 -2.49 6.57
N ALA A 353 19.17 -2.86 5.54
CA ALA A 353 20.17 -1.97 4.96
C ALA A 353 19.53 -0.69 4.38
N VAL A 354 18.43 -0.82 3.64
CA VAL A 354 17.73 0.31 3.04
C VAL A 354 17.09 1.20 4.12
N THR A 355 16.38 0.60 5.08
CA THR A 355 15.71 1.37 6.15
C THR A 355 16.70 2.03 7.09
N ALA A 356 17.85 1.41 7.38
CA ALA A 356 18.91 2.00 8.19
C ALA A 356 19.47 3.30 7.58
N LEU A 357 19.47 3.41 6.25
CA LEU A 357 19.91 4.63 5.55
C LEU A 357 18.79 5.66 5.42
N ILE A 358 17.59 5.22 5.04
CA ILE A 358 16.53 6.14 4.61
C ILE A 358 15.62 6.57 5.77
N ALA A 359 15.29 5.69 6.72
CA ALA A 359 14.35 6.01 7.79
C ALA A 359 14.82 7.18 8.68
N PRO A 360 16.10 7.29 9.09
CA PRO A 360 16.58 8.46 9.84
C PRO A 360 16.49 9.76 9.03
N LEU A 361 16.81 9.71 7.74
CA LEU A 361 16.73 10.85 6.84
C LEU A 361 15.28 11.27 6.55
N ALA A 362 14.35 10.33 6.52
CA ALA A 362 12.92 10.57 6.36
C ALA A 362 12.22 10.91 7.69
N GLY A 363 12.95 11.01 8.81
CA GLY A 363 12.39 11.27 10.14
C GLY A 363 11.57 10.10 10.72
N GLU A 364 11.61 8.92 10.11
CA GLU A 364 10.89 7.72 10.57
C GLU A 364 11.68 6.92 11.60
N GLY A 365 13.00 7.11 11.71
CA GLY A 365 13.88 6.27 12.55
C GLY A 365 13.67 6.35 14.07
N THR A 366 12.90 7.33 14.58
CA THR A 366 12.56 7.47 16.02
C THR A 366 11.12 7.02 16.27
N HIS A 367 10.89 5.71 16.15
CA HIS A 367 9.55 5.11 16.18
C HIS A 367 8.82 5.30 17.53
N ASP A 368 9.54 5.15 18.64
CA ASP A 368 9.07 5.40 20.00
C ASP A 368 8.59 6.83 20.21
N HIS A 369 9.39 7.81 19.77
CA HIS A 369 9.03 9.21 19.82
C HIS A 369 7.81 9.51 18.95
N HIS A 370 7.72 8.87 17.78
CA HIS A 370 6.56 8.97 16.90
C HIS A 370 5.27 8.48 17.56
N HIS A 371 5.30 7.33 18.23
CA HIS A 371 4.14 6.82 19.01
C HIS A 371 3.68 7.79 20.10
N LYS A 372 4.62 8.52 20.72
CA LYS A 372 4.30 9.52 21.74
C LYS A 372 3.80 10.86 21.16
N TYR A 373 4.31 11.26 20.01
CA TYR A 373 4.01 12.56 19.37
C TYR A 373 3.62 12.40 17.90
N PRO A 374 2.54 11.64 17.59
CA PRO A 374 2.24 11.20 16.24
C PRO A 374 1.92 12.34 15.26
N ARG A 375 1.37 13.44 15.78
CA ARG A 375 0.95 14.60 14.97
C ARG A 375 2.10 15.51 14.54
N LEU A 376 3.35 15.27 14.92
CA LEU A 376 4.44 16.15 14.53
C LEU A 376 4.74 16.07 13.03
N ALA A 377 4.70 17.22 12.35
CA ALA A 377 5.07 17.36 10.95
C ALA A 377 6.57 17.32 10.74
N VAL A 378 7.35 17.65 11.77
CA VAL A 378 8.82 17.55 11.79
C VAL A 378 9.26 16.84 13.05
N ARG A 379 10.14 15.87 12.88
CA ARG A 379 10.61 14.97 13.94
C ARG A 379 12.05 15.25 14.33
N PRO A 380 12.48 14.80 15.53
CA PRO A 380 13.86 14.92 15.97
C PRO A 380 14.84 14.20 15.04
N GLY A 381 16.11 14.61 15.08
CA GLY A 381 17.17 14.06 14.23
C GLY A 381 17.28 14.77 12.88
N ALA A 382 17.78 14.04 11.87
CA ALA A 382 18.08 14.60 10.55
C ALA A 382 16.81 15.10 9.84
N ASP A 383 15.75 14.28 9.83
CA ASP A 383 14.44 14.54 9.22
C ASP A 383 14.45 15.57 8.09
N LEU A 384 14.98 15.17 6.93
CA LEU A 384 15.10 16.00 5.73
C LEU A 384 13.72 16.41 5.18
N CYS A 385 12.64 15.72 5.57
CA CYS A 385 11.28 16.15 5.23
C CYS A 385 10.94 17.53 5.78
N ARG A 386 11.66 18.03 6.81
CA ARG A 386 11.49 19.40 7.33
C ARG A 386 11.61 20.48 6.26
N TYR A 387 12.49 20.29 5.27
CA TYR A 387 12.68 21.27 4.20
C TYR A 387 11.49 21.27 3.25
N VAL A 388 10.92 20.10 2.97
CA VAL A 388 9.71 19.97 2.16
C VAL A 388 8.51 20.59 2.89
N VAL A 389 8.35 20.32 4.18
CA VAL A 389 7.28 20.91 5.02
C VAL A 389 7.44 22.42 5.11
N ALA A 390 8.65 22.94 5.36
CA ALA A 390 8.90 24.37 5.43
C ALA A 390 8.62 25.08 4.11
N ALA A 391 9.08 24.52 2.99
CA ALA A 391 8.83 25.08 1.66
C ALA A 391 7.34 25.07 1.31
N ALA A 392 6.64 23.96 1.56
CA ALA A 392 5.20 23.86 1.30
C ALA A 392 4.39 24.81 2.19
N SER A 393 4.79 25.00 3.46
CA SER A 393 4.15 25.93 4.37
C SER A 393 4.38 27.39 3.95
N ALA A 394 5.61 27.74 3.56
CA ALA A 394 5.95 29.07 3.07
C ALA A 394 5.22 29.41 1.77
N ALA A 395 4.99 28.41 0.90
CA ALA A 395 4.21 28.54 -0.32
C ALA A 395 2.69 28.56 -0.09
N GLY A 396 2.21 28.42 1.15
CA GLY A 396 0.78 28.36 1.47
C GLY A 396 0.07 27.09 1.00
N LEU A 397 0.82 26.06 0.61
CA LEU A 397 0.26 24.78 0.14
C LEU A 397 -0.27 23.94 1.30
N ILE A 398 0.35 24.06 2.49
CA ILE A 398 -0.06 23.39 3.72
C ILE A 398 -0.23 24.41 4.85
N HIS A 399 -1.15 24.13 5.76
CA HIS A 399 -1.49 24.97 6.91
C HIS A 399 -1.71 24.13 8.17
N LYS A 400 -1.86 24.80 9.32
CA LYS A 400 -1.97 24.15 10.66
C LYS A 400 -0.88 23.10 10.90
N VAL A 401 0.36 23.45 10.56
CA VAL A 401 1.51 22.54 10.67
C VAL A 401 1.91 22.38 12.14
N HIS A 402 2.01 21.13 12.61
CA HIS A 402 2.41 20.79 13.96
C HIS A 402 3.95 20.69 14.07
N TRP A 403 4.59 21.70 14.65
CA TRP A 403 6.05 21.79 14.78
C TRP A 403 6.57 21.30 16.14
N LEU A 404 7.80 20.77 16.14
CA LEU A 404 8.54 20.45 17.37
C LEU A 404 8.75 21.73 18.20
N GLY A 405 8.32 21.73 19.47
CA GLY A 405 8.45 22.89 20.38
C GLY A 405 7.32 23.91 20.37
N ARG A 406 6.32 23.77 19.47
CA ARG A 406 5.04 24.52 19.51
C ARG A 406 3.86 23.65 19.93
N VAL A 407 4.13 22.56 20.66
CA VAL A 407 3.05 21.76 21.25
C VAL A 407 2.52 22.58 22.43
N ASP A 408 1.59 23.48 22.15
CA ASP A 408 0.69 24.00 23.18
C ASP A 408 0.06 22.78 23.88
N ASP A 409 0.00 22.84 25.20
CA ASP A 409 -0.64 21.88 26.12
C ASP A 409 -2.15 21.65 25.83
N SER A 410 -2.67 22.08 24.68
CA SER A 410 -4.06 21.88 24.26
C SER A 410 -4.35 20.46 23.75
N SER A 411 -3.34 19.62 23.56
CA SER A 411 -3.55 18.22 23.12
C SER A 411 -3.94 17.22 24.22
N LYS A 412 -4.16 17.70 25.46
CA LYS A 412 -4.76 16.92 26.55
C LYS A 412 -6.29 16.99 26.62
N ALA A 413 -6.97 17.58 25.64
CA ALA A 413 -8.42 17.64 25.60
C ALA A 413 -8.98 17.03 24.30
N ASN A 414 -9.84 16.02 24.50
CA ASN A 414 -10.73 15.29 23.58
C ASN A 414 -10.15 14.08 22.87
#